data_AF-A0A5J4UG60-F1
#
_entry.id   AF-A0A5J4UG60-F1
#
_cell.length_a   1.000
_cell.length_b   1.000
_cell.length_c   1.000
_cell.angle_alpha   90.00
_cell.angle_beta   90.00
_cell.angle_gamma   90.00
#
_symmetry.space_group_name_H-M   'P 1'
#
loop_
_entity.id
_entity.type
_entity.pdbx_description
1 polymer ?
#
loop_
_entity_poly.entity_id
_entity_poly.type
_entity_poly.pdbx_seq_one_letter_code
_entity_poly.pdbx_strand_id
1 'polypeptide(L)'
;GQFGTYWQRPGRTLRDLRLIEDPESKVVKYIIHLQQNESTSNHIVENIAIIALLFKVSGFKEIETQGNILYWIMKKNVAAIKKVQKVEPIYSLDNLLKVLENQAQKIDEISENALMGCIIVSTMIFSVLRLAEVMRASAVQAEYSSWMIDTSIWKGDDGGVIVHFRKCKHRYTSSVFWLSTWINKCRSRLIQNNLWYLTKTHKPATVNQGSKAVHEIMKLVNIDLSYTVTSIRSSSITKQIAIGATKQQVNRFTRHKKGPATVARFYNKNTNDELRERLATFKRKSLINKKVNS
;
A
#
# COMPACT_ATOMS: atom_id res chain seq x y z
N GLY A 1 -21.87 2.93 -16.00
CA GLY A 1 -21.82 2.95 -14.52
C GLY A 1 -23.22 2.77 -13.94
N GLN A 2 -23.36 2.38 -12.67
CA GLN A 2 -24.66 2.04 -12.06
C GLN A 2 -25.67 3.21 -12.03
N PHE A 3 -25.21 4.45 -11.89
CA PHE A 3 -26.09 5.61 -12.05
C PHE A 3 -26.62 5.73 -13.49
N GLY A 4 -25.79 5.43 -14.49
CA GLY A 4 -26.20 5.45 -15.90
C GLY A 4 -27.29 4.42 -16.19
N THR A 5 -27.18 3.20 -15.65
CA THR A 5 -28.24 2.19 -15.81
C THR A 5 -29.52 2.58 -15.09
N TYR A 6 -29.42 3.15 -13.88
CA TYR A 6 -30.58 3.71 -13.17
C TYR A 6 -31.24 4.84 -13.96
N TRP A 7 -30.43 5.74 -14.53
CA TRP A 7 -30.90 6.90 -15.29
C TRP A 7 -31.56 6.50 -16.62
N GLN A 8 -31.01 5.51 -17.31
CA GLN A 8 -31.51 5.03 -18.61
C GLN A 8 -32.74 4.14 -18.52
N ARG A 9 -33.03 3.50 -17.37
CA ARG A 9 -34.23 2.66 -17.16
C ARG A 9 -35.55 3.34 -17.59
N PRO A 10 -35.82 4.61 -17.25
CA PRO A 10 -36.99 5.33 -17.76
C PRO A 10 -36.83 5.88 -19.19
N GLY A 11 -35.88 5.40 -20.00
CA GLY A 11 -35.65 5.84 -21.38
C GLY A 11 -34.84 7.13 -21.52
N ARG A 12 -34.19 7.61 -20.44
CA ARG A 12 -33.48 8.90 -20.46
C ARG A 12 -32.06 8.77 -21.01
N THR A 13 -31.59 9.83 -21.64
CA THR A 13 -30.22 9.95 -22.15
C THR A 13 -29.35 10.78 -21.21
N LEU A 14 -28.03 10.69 -21.37
CA LEU A 14 -27.09 11.55 -20.65
C LEU A 14 -27.25 13.04 -21.00
N ARG A 15 -27.81 13.38 -22.17
CA ARG A 15 -28.07 14.76 -22.56
C ARG A 15 -29.16 15.38 -21.70
N ASP A 16 -30.12 14.57 -21.25
CA ASP A 16 -31.24 14.97 -20.41
C ASP A 16 -30.79 15.43 -19.02
N LEU A 17 -29.55 15.12 -18.61
CA LEU A 17 -28.99 15.60 -17.34
C LEU A 17 -28.95 17.13 -17.28
N ARG A 18 -28.66 17.80 -18.41
CA ARG A 18 -28.57 19.27 -18.48
C ARG A 18 -29.92 19.97 -18.32
N LEU A 19 -31.01 19.21 -18.43
CA LEU A 19 -32.39 19.72 -18.39
C LEU A 19 -33.04 19.49 -17.02
N ILE A 20 -32.28 19.04 -16.02
CA ILE A 20 -32.80 18.78 -14.68
C ILE A 20 -32.98 20.10 -13.93
N GLU A 21 -34.21 20.42 -13.55
CA GLU A 21 -34.53 21.59 -12.73
C GLU A 21 -34.06 21.45 -11.28
N ASP A 22 -34.24 20.26 -10.69
CA ASP A 22 -33.84 19.95 -9.30
C ASP A 22 -32.85 18.77 -9.25
N PRO A 23 -31.55 19.05 -9.39
CA PRO A 23 -30.50 18.04 -9.36
C PRO A 23 -30.38 17.36 -7.99
N GLU A 24 -30.52 18.08 -6.87
CA GLU A 24 -30.44 17.51 -5.53
C GLU A 24 -31.49 16.41 -5.33
N SER A 25 -32.75 16.66 -5.70
CA SER A 25 -33.81 15.64 -5.60
C SER A 25 -33.54 14.39 -6.42
N LYS A 26 -32.87 14.49 -7.58
CA LYS A 26 -32.50 13.30 -8.38
C LYS A 26 -31.42 12.48 -7.66
N VAL A 27 -30.43 13.16 -7.08
CA VAL A 27 -29.37 12.50 -6.29
C VAL A 27 -29.99 11.81 -5.08
N VAL A 28 -30.87 12.48 -4.34
CA VAL A 28 -31.57 11.91 -3.17
C VAL A 28 -32.37 10.67 -3.54
N LYS A 29 -33.16 10.71 -4.61
CA LYS A 29 -33.94 9.55 -5.09
C LYS A 29 -33.05 8.36 -5.46
N TYR A 30 -31.89 8.63 -6.06
CA TYR A 30 -30.92 7.58 -6.37
C TYR A 30 -30.29 6.97 -5.11
N ILE A 31 -29.99 7.77 -4.08
CA ILE A 31 -29.44 7.28 -2.81
C ILE A 31 -30.45 6.39 -2.09
N ILE A 32 -31.71 6.80 -2.06
CA ILE A 32 -32.79 5.99 -1.48
C ILE A 32 -32.89 4.65 -2.22
N HIS A 33 -32.78 4.65 -3.56
CA HIS A 33 -32.72 3.42 -4.35
C HIS A 33 -31.52 2.53 -3.98
N LEU A 34 -30.33 3.11 -3.78
CA LEU A 34 -29.16 2.35 -3.34
C LEU A 34 -29.33 1.77 -1.93
N GLN A 35 -29.95 2.52 -1.02
CA GLN A 35 -30.25 2.07 0.35
C GLN A 35 -31.27 0.93 0.36
N GLN A 36 -32.31 1.02 -0.47
CA GLN A 36 -33.31 -0.05 -0.64
C GLN A 36 -32.70 -1.34 -1.22
N ASN A 37 -31.65 -1.23 -2.02
CA ASN A 37 -30.89 -2.37 -2.55
C ASN A 37 -29.73 -2.81 -1.61
N GLU A 38 -29.78 -2.44 -0.34
CA GLU A 38 -28.78 -2.82 0.69
C GLU A 38 -27.32 -2.49 0.31
N SER A 39 -27.11 -1.42 -0.45
CA SER A 39 -25.76 -0.99 -0.83
C SER A 39 -24.94 -0.59 0.39
N THR A 40 -23.65 -0.96 0.40
CA THR A 40 -22.74 -0.56 1.48
C THR A 40 -22.58 0.96 1.57
N SER A 41 -22.34 1.50 2.77
CA SER A 41 -22.12 2.94 2.94
C SER A 41 -20.93 3.47 2.14
N ASN A 42 -19.88 2.67 1.93
CA ASN A 42 -18.75 3.04 1.07
C ASN A 42 -19.19 3.22 -0.40
N HIS A 43 -19.97 2.25 -0.89
CA HIS A 43 -20.52 2.29 -2.26
C HIS A 43 -21.43 3.51 -2.47
N ILE A 44 -22.27 3.84 -1.50
CA ILE A 44 -23.14 5.03 -1.55
C ILE A 44 -22.31 6.32 -1.62
N VAL A 45 -21.30 6.46 -0.75
CA VAL A 45 -20.42 7.65 -0.71
C VAL A 45 -19.65 7.81 -2.03
N GLU A 46 -19.10 6.72 -2.58
CA GLU A 46 -18.38 6.76 -3.86
C GLU A 46 -19.29 7.13 -5.03
N ASN A 47 -20.50 6.57 -5.11
CA ASN A 47 -21.44 6.89 -6.17
C ASN A 47 -21.85 8.37 -6.15
N ILE A 48 -22.04 8.95 -4.97
CA ILE A 48 -22.41 10.36 -4.86
C ILE A 48 -21.27 11.27 -5.28
N ALA A 49 -20.03 10.94 -4.93
CA ALA A 49 -18.87 11.70 -5.41
C ALA A 49 -18.78 11.68 -6.95
N ILE A 50 -19.03 10.52 -7.57
CA ILE A 50 -19.07 10.37 -9.04
C ILE A 50 -20.22 11.17 -9.65
N ILE A 51 -21.40 11.14 -9.03
CA ILE A 51 -22.58 11.87 -9.51
C ILE A 51 -22.39 13.38 -9.38
N ALA A 52 -21.90 13.87 -8.25
CA ALA A 52 -21.58 15.29 -8.07
C ALA A 52 -20.60 15.79 -9.15
N LEU A 53 -19.58 14.98 -9.48
CA LEU A 53 -18.68 15.28 -10.59
C LEU A 53 -19.40 15.29 -11.95
N LEU A 54 -20.29 14.33 -12.21
CA LEU A 54 -21.07 14.26 -13.44
C LEU A 54 -21.98 15.48 -13.63
N PHE A 55 -22.69 15.91 -12.59
CA PHE A 55 -23.52 17.11 -12.63
C PHE A 55 -22.67 18.37 -12.81
N LYS A 56 -21.52 18.47 -12.15
CA LYS A 56 -20.55 19.57 -12.34
C LYS A 56 -20.09 19.67 -13.80
N VAL A 57 -19.71 18.54 -14.42
CA VAL A 57 -19.34 18.49 -15.84
C VAL A 57 -20.52 18.80 -16.77
N SER A 58 -21.75 18.56 -16.30
CA SER A 58 -22.98 18.87 -17.05
C SER A 58 -23.42 20.35 -16.93
N GLY A 59 -22.69 21.18 -16.18
CA GLY A 59 -22.92 22.62 -16.07
C GLY A 59 -23.59 23.08 -14.77
N PHE A 60 -23.88 22.17 -13.84
CA PHE A 60 -24.49 22.51 -12.55
C PHE A 60 -23.45 23.03 -11.55
N LYS A 61 -23.87 23.97 -10.69
CA LYS A 61 -23.05 24.47 -9.59
C LYS A 61 -23.03 23.45 -8.45
N GLU A 62 -21.95 23.48 -7.67
CA GLU A 62 -21.75 22.55 -6.55
C GLU A 62 -22.85 22.66 -5.49
N ILE A 63 -23.36 23.88 -5.24
CA ILE A 63 -24.46 24.15 -4.29
C ILE A 63 -25.77 23.49 -4.74
N GLU A 64 -26.02 23.41 -6.05
CA GLU A 64 -27.24 22.79 -6.60
C GLU A 64 -27.25 21.26 -6.39
N THR A 65 -26.08 20.66 -6.14
CA THR A 65 -25.91 19.21 -6.01
C THR A 65 -25.52 18.75 -4.60
N GLN A 66 -25.30 19.68 -3.66
CA GLN A 66 -24.82 19.41 -2.30
C GLN A 66 -25.63 20.18 -1.24
N GLY A 67 -26.95 20.25 -1.39
CA GLY A 67 -27.82 20.91 -0.42
C GLY A 67 -27.90 20.21 0.94
N ASN A 68 -28.64 20.85 1.86
CA ASN A 68 -28.77 20.39 3.24
C ASN A 68 -29.43 19.01 3.35
N ILE A 69 -30.35 18.68 2.45
CA ILE A 69 -31.06 17.38 2.47
C ILE A 69 -30.08 16.26 2.15
N LEU A 70 -29.27 16.45 1.10
CA LEU A 70 -28.22 15.49 0.76
C LEU A 70 -27.22 15.33 1.91
N TYR A 71 -26.80 16.43 2.54
CA TYR A 71 -25.91 16.39 3.70
C TYR A 71 -26.46 15.52 4.84
N TRP A 72 -27.74 15.71 5.21
CA TRP A 72 -28.38 14.96 6.29
C TRP A 72 -28.49 13.46 5.98
N ILE A 73 -28.91 13.10 4.76
CA ILE A 73 -28.99 11.70 4.32
C ILE A 73 -27.60 11.05 4.33
N MET A 74 -26.59 11.82 3.94
CA MET A 74 -25.23 11.34 3.88
C MET A 74 -24.54 11.21 5.22
N LYS A 75 -24.96 11.95 6.24
CA LYS A 75 -24.34 11.95 7.56
C LYS A 75 -24.20 10.54 8.15
N LYS A 76 -25.22 9.69 8.02
CA LYS A 76 -25.18 8.28 8.50
C LYS A 76 -24.16 7.45 7.74
N ASN A 77 -24.15 7.54 6.40
CA ASN A 77 -23.21 6.81 5.56
C ASN A 77 -21.77 7.27 5.77
N VAL A 78 -21.56 8.59 5.86
CA VAL A 78 -20.26 9.21 6.16
C VAL A 78 -19.76 8.82 7.55
N ALA A 79 -20.65 8.74 8.56
CA ALA A 79 -20.29 8.26 9.88
C ALA A 79 -19.94 6.77 9.87
N ALA A 80 -20.67 5.94 9.10
CA ALA A 80 -20.41 4.51 8.98
C ALA A 80 -19.08 4.18 8.29
N ILE A 81 -18.62 5.01 7.33
CA ILE A 81 -17.30 4.83 6.70
C ILE A 81 -16.15 5.35 7.58
N LYS A 82 -16.42 6.20 8.57
CA LYS A 82 -15.38 6.64 9.51
C LYS A 82 -14.97 5.42 10.32
N LYS A 83 -13.73 4.97 10.12
CA LYS A 83 -13.16 3.88 10.91
C LYS A 83 -13.27 4.21 12.39
N VAL A 84 -13.94 3.36 13.15
CA VAL A 84 -13.83 3.36 14.60
C VAL A 84 -12.35 3.20 14.92
N GLN A 85 -11.79 4.13 15.69
CA GLN A 85 -10.40 4.04 16.14
C GLN A 85 -10.32 2.95 17.22
N LYS A 86 -10.31 1.68 16.80
CA LYS A 86 -9.99 0.55 17.67
C LYS A 86 -8.48 0.31 17.58
N VAL A 87 -7.85 0.12 18.73
CA VAL A 87 -6.48 -0.40 18.80
C VAL A 87 -6.58 -1.88 18.46
N GLU A 88 -6.19 -2.26 17.25
CA GLU A 88 -6.09 -3.66 16.86
C GLU A 88 -4.70 -4.19 17.24
N PRO A 89 -4.60 -5.36 17.91
CA PRO A 89 -3.31 -5.99 18.13
C PRO A 89 -2.69 -6.34 16.78
N ILE A 90 -1.36 -6.19 16.66
CA ILE A 90 -0.63 -6.50 15.43
C ILE A 90 0.48 -7.51 15.73
N TYR A 91 0.72 -8.42 14.78
CA TYR A 91 1.81 -9.38 14.89
C TYR A 91 3.18 -8.67 14.92
N SER A 92 4.16 -9.32 15.56
CA SER A 92 5.52 -8.81 15.63
C SER A 92 6.22 -8.85 14.28
N LEU A 93 6.81 -7.72 13.88
CA LEU A 93 7.63 -7.61 12.68
C LEU A 93 8.85 -8.55 12.72
N ASP A 94 9.35 -8.87 13.91
CA ASP A 94 10.51 -9.76 14.10
C ASP A 94 10.26 -11.15 13.52
N ASN A 95 9.02 -11.62 13.51
CA ASN A 95 8.66 -12.89 12.89
C ASN A 95 8.92 -12.85 11.38
N LEU A 96 8.52 -11.77 10.69
CA LEU A 96 8.77 -11.61 9.26
C LEU A 96 10.26 -11.48 8.96
N LEU A 97 11.01 -10.72 9.78
CA LEU A 97 12.46 -10.59 9.63
C LEU A 97 13.17 -11.94 9.80
N LYS A 98 12.72 -12.77 10.75
CA LYS A 98 13.22 -14.14 10.95
C LYS A 98 12.94 -15.02 9.73
N VAL A 99 11.75 -14.92 9.13
CA VAL A 99 11.47 -15.70 7.92
C VAL A 99 12.30 -15.25 6.73
N LEU A 100 12.54 -13.94 6.55
CA LEU A 100 13.50 -13.49 5.55
C LEU A 100 14.88 -14.12 5.80
N GLU A 101 15.40 -14.06 7.02
CA GLU A 101 16.70 -14.66 7.35
C GLU A 101 16.74 -16.18 7.06
N ASN A 102 15.69 -16.91 7.43
CA ASN A 102 15.59 -18.35 7.14
C ASN A 102 15.49 -18.64 5.63
N GLN A 103 14.77 -17.82 4.87
CA GLN A 103 14.65 -17.96 3.42
C GLN A 103 15.98 -17.65 2.71
N ALA A 104 16.76 -16.71 3.24
CA ALA A 104 18.09 -16.38 2.71
C ALA A 104 19.09 -17.54 2.85
N GLN A 105 18.93 -18.43 3.84
CA GLN A 105 19.78 -19.60 4.00
C GLN A 105 19.56 -20.68 2.93
N LYS A 106 18.38 -20.70 2.30
CA LYS A 106 17.98 -21.65 1.26
C LYS A 106 17.66 -20.94 -0.06
N ILE A 107 18.44 -19.90 -0.37
CA ILE A 107 18.18 -18.98 -1.49
C ILE A 107 18.27 -19.64 -2.88
N ASP A 108 18.96 -20.77 -2.96
CA ASP A 108 19.10 -21.53 -4.21
C ASP A 108 17.87 -22.42 -4.47
N GLU A 109 17.16 -22.81 -3.41
CA GLU A 109 15.97 -23.69 -3.47
C GLU A 109 14.65 -22.91 -3.55
N ILE A 110 14.66 -21.62 -3.25
CA ILE A 110 13.45 -20.80 -3.23
C ILE A 110 12.87 -20.63 -4.65
N SER A 111 11.55 -20.81 -4.77
CA SER A 111 10.84 -20.56 -6.03
C SER A 111 10.86 -19.07 -6.41
N GLU A 112 10.69 -18.75 -7.70
CA GLU A 112 10.64 -17.36 -8.17
C GLU A 112 9.54 -16.55 -7.45
N ASN A 113 8.37 -17.16 -7.21
CA ASN A 113 7.26 -16.53 -6.50
C ASN A 113 7.60 -16.27 -5.02
N ALA A 114 8.17 -17.24 -4.32
CA ALA A 114 8.55 -17.07 -2.92
C ALA A 114 9.69 -16.04 -2.76
N LEU A 115 10.63 -16.01 -3.70
CA LEU A 115 11.67 -14.98 -3.75
C LEU A 115 11.07 -13.59 -3.96
N MET A 116 10.16 -13.44 -4.93
CA MET A 116 9.40 -12.21 -5.16
C MET A 116 8.67 -11.78 -3.88
N GLY A 117 8.01 -12.71 -3.18
CA GLY A 117 7.37 -12.46 -1.90
C GLY A 117 8.35 -11.90 -0.84
N CYS A 118 9.53 -12.51 -0.69
CA CYS A 118 10.55 -12.04 0.25
C CYS A 118 11.03 -10.62 -0.06
N ILE A 119 11.23 -10.30 -1.34
CA ILE A 119 11.69 -8.97 -1.78
C ILE A 119 10.60 -7.92 -1.55
N ILE A 120 9.34 -8.23 -1.89
CA ILE A 120 8.21 -7.33 -1.65
C ILE A 120 8.07 -7.07 -0.15
N VAL A 121 8.08 -8.13 0.68
CA VAL A 121 8.00 -8.00 2.15
C VAL A 121 9.16 -7.14 2.66
N SER A 122 10.41 -7.46 2.31
CA SER A 122 11.57 -6.66 2.71
C SER A 122 11.40 -5.19 2.29
N THR A 123 11.07 -4.93 1.03
CA THR A 123 10.86 -3.57 0.52
C THR A 123 9.78 -2.85 1.32
N MET A 124 8.63 -3.48 1.56
CA MET A 124 7.53 -2.88 2.34
C MET A 124 7.92 -2.59 3.79
N ILE A 125 8.71 -3.47 4.42
CA ILE A 125 9.21 -3.26 5.80
C ILE A 125 10.07 -2.00 5.87
N PHE A 126 11.04 -1.86 4.96
CA PHE A 126 12.07 -0.82 5.02
C PHE A 126 11.74 0.47 4.24
N SER A 127 10.61 0.52 3.55
CA SER A 127 10.14 1.72 2.84
C SER A 127 8.75 2.17 3.24
N VAL A 128 7.99 1.32 3.95
CA VAL A 128 6.55 1.48 4.21
C VAL A 128 5.80 1.94 2.95
N LEU A 129 6.16 1.42 1.77
CA LEU A 129 5.39 1.58 0.53
C LEU A 129 4.18 0.63 0.53
N ARG A 130 3.12 0.98 -0.20
CA ARG A 130 1.97 0.10 -0.44
C ARG A 130 2.36 -0.96 -1.46
N LEU A 131 1.69 -2.11 -1.46
CA LEU A 131 1.93 -3.14 -2.46
C LEU A 131 1.85 -2.59 -3.89
N ALA A 132 0.83 -1.81 -4.22
CA ALA A 132 0.69 -1.20 -5.55
C ALA A 132 1.84 -0.25 -5.91
N GLU A 133 2.40 0.47 -4.93
CA GLU A 133 3.57 1.34 -5.14
C GLU A 133 4.82 0.48 -5.39
N VAL A 134 5.02 -0.57 -4.60
CA VAL A 134 6.13 -1.53 -4.78
C VAL A 134 6.03 -2.21 -6.16
N MET A 135 4.85 -2.67 -6.55
CA MET A 135 4.61 -3.38 -7.83
C MET A 135 4.77 -2.50 -9.07
N ARG A 136 4.71 -1.16 -8.94
CA ARG A 136 4.99 -0.22 -10.03
C ARG A 136 6.44 0.25 -10.08
N ALA A 137 7.22 -0.11 -9.07
CA ALA A 137 8.51 0.51 -8.90
C ALA A 137 9.56 -0.02 -9.89
N SER A 138 10.48 0.85 -10.28
CA SER A 138 11.72 0.49 -10.95
C SER A 138 12.86 0.47 -9.94
N ALA A 139 13.95 -0.22 -10.27
CA ALA A 139 15.15 -0.25 -9.44
C ALA A 139 16.34 0.29 -10.22
N VAL A 140 17.15 1.10 -9.57
CA VAL A 140 18.40 1.65 -10.10
C VAL A 140 19.52 1.28 -9.15
N GLN A 141 20.61 0.75 -9.69
CA GLN A 141 21.81 0.50 -8.90
C GLN A 141 22.48 1.82 -8.61
N ALA A 142 22.68 2.12 -7.33
CA ALA A 142 23.37 3.31 -6.86
C ALA A 142 24.80 2.97 -6.41
N GLU A 143 25.56 3.98 -6.02
CA GLU A 143 26.94 3.84 -5.57
C GLU A 143 27.08 2.85 -4.40
N TYR A 144 28.28 2.28 -4.22
CA TYR A 144 28.61 1.38 -3.10
C TYR A 144 27.72 0.13 -2.97
N SER A 145 27.22 -0.37 -4.11
CA SER A 145 26.28 -1.50 -4.18
C SER A 145 24.98 -1.25 -3.39
N SER A 146 24.53 0.00 -3.32
CA SER A 146 23.21 0.36 -2.81
C SER A 146 22.17 0.29 -3.93
N TRP A 147 20.89 0.26 -3.55
CA TRP A 147 19.78 0.26 -4.51
C TRP A 147 18.85 1.43 -4.25
N MET A 148 18.38 2.06 -5.32
CA MET A 148 17.26 3.00 -5.26
C MET A 148 16.05 2.36 -5.91
N ILE A 149 14.90 2.52 -5.27
CA ILE A 149 13.61 2.19 -5.88
C ILE A 149 12.88 3.49 -6.17
N ASP A 150 12.45 3.67 -7.41
CA ASP A 150 11.62 4.79 -7.84
C ASP A 150 10.19 4.31 -8.12
N THR A 151 9.21 4.99 -7.53
CA THR A 151 7.79 4.69 -7.72
C THR A 151 6.94 5.93 -7.61
N SER A 152 5.78 5.94 -8.25
CA SER A 152 4.81 7.02 -8.15
C SER A 152 3.72 6.74 -7.12
N ILE A 153 3.45 7.72 -6.25
CA ILE A 153 2.35 7.69 -5.28
C ILE A 153 1.11 8.32 -5.91
N TRP A 154 0.10 7.51 -6.22
CA TRP A 154 -1.07 7.99 -6.98
C TRP A 154 -2.20 8.53 -6.08
N LYS A 155 -1.92 8.87 -4.81
CA LYS A 155 -2.93 9.39 -3.87
C LYS A 155 -2.49 10.75 -3.33
N GLY A 156 -3.03 11.84 -3.90
CA GLY A 156 -2.69 13.24 -3.54
C GLY A 156 -2.01 13.99 -4.70
N ASP A 157 -1.44 15.16 -4.41
CA ASP A 157 -0.67 16.00 -5.36
C ASP A 157 0.79 15.52 -5.53
N ASP A 158 1.08 14.27 -5.19
CA ASP A 158 2.44 13.87 -4.86
C ASP A 158 3.18 13.26 -6.06
N GLY A 159 4.36 13.80 -6.36
CA GLY A 159 5.25 13.34 -7.42
C GLY A 159 5.89 11.97 -7.16
N GLY A 160 6.87 11.61 -7.99
CA GLY A 160 7.68 10.39 -7.82
C GLY A 160 8.35 10.31 -6.44
N VAL A 161 8.55 9.09 -5.98
CA VAL A 161 9.13 8.75 -4.69
C VAL A 161 10.31 7.83 -4.91
N ILE A 162 11.47 8.33 -4.51
CA ILE A 162 12.72 7.58 -4.54
C ILE A 162 13.07 7.13 -3.12
N VAL A 163 13.26 5.83 -2.94
CA VAL A 163 13.72 5.24 -1.68
C VAL A 163 15.10 4.66 -1.89
N HIS A 164 16.09 5.18 -1.15
CA HIS A 164 17.45 4.66 -1.15
C HIS A 164 17.62 3.58 -0.07
N PHE A 165 18.12 2.41 -0.48
CA PHE A 165 18.47 1.30 0.39
C PHE A 165 19.98 1.13 0.41
N ARG A 166 20.57 1.36 1.58
CA ARG A 166 21.97 1.02 1.88
C ARG A 166 22.06 -0.33 2.59
N LYS A 167 23.24 -0.96 2.53
CA LYS A 167 23.50 -2.23 3.22
C LYS A 167 23.35 -2.03 4.73
N CYS A 168 22.55 -2.88 5.36
CA CYS A 168 22.50 -2.98 6.81
C CYS A 168 23.60 -3.94 7.33
N LYS A 169 23.99 -3.85 8.61
CA LYS A 169 24.97 -4.80 9.21
C LYS A 169 24.48 -6.24 9.10
N HIS A 170 23.18 -6.46 9.25
CA HIS A 170 22.55 -7.76 9.06
C HIS A 170 22.21 -8.00 7.59
N ARG A 171 23.07 -8.76 6.90
CA ARG A 171 22.98 -9.04 5.46
C ARG A 171 21.62 -9.58 5.04
N TYR A 172 21.09 -10.60 5.71
CA TYR A 172 19.90 -11.32 5.25
C TYR A 172 18.57 -10.62 5.53
N THR A 173 18.55 -9.63 6.42
CA THR A 173 17.38 -8.76 6.63
C THR A 173 17.42 -7.51 5.75
N SER A 174 18.59 -7.14 5.24
CA SER A 174 18.79 -5.96 4.38
C SER A 174 18.03 -6.07 3.05
N SER A 175 17.26 -5.04 2.70
CA SER A 175 16.61 -4.96 1.37
C SER A 175 17.59 -4.98 0.21
N VAL A 176 18.83 -4.50 0.43
CA VAL A 176 19.89 -4.56 -0.59
C VAL A 176 20.22 -6.00 -0.97
N PHE A 177 20.26 -6.91 0.01
CA PHE A 177 20.51 -8.34 -0.26
C PHE A 177 19.42 -8.90 -1.17
N TRP A 178 18.15 -8.72 -0.81
CA TRP A 178 17.01 -9.22 -1.56
C TRP A 178 16.93 -8.65 -2.98
N LEU A 179 17.09 -7.33 -3.13
CA LEU A 179 17.10 -6.68 -4.45
C LEU A 179 18.26 -7.16 -5.32
N SER A 180 19.47 -7.28 -4.74
CA SER A 180 20.63 -7.78 -5.47
C SER A 180 20.40 -9.21 -5.95
N THR A 181 19.90 -10.08 -5.07
CA THR A 181 19.61 -11.48 -5.43
C THR A 181 18.58 -11.58 -6.54
N TRP A 182 17.51 -10.80 -6.45
CA TRP A 182 16.49 -10.73 -7.50
C TRP A 182 17.08 -10.32 -8.85
N ILE A 183 17.78 -9.20 -8.89
CA ILE A 183 18.28 -8.63 -10.14
C ILE A 183 19.41 -9.49 -10.72
N ASN A 184 20.25 -10.09 -9.88
CA ASN A 184 21.32 -11.00 -10.33
C ASN A 184 20.77 -12.30 -10.92
N LYS A 185 19.62 -12.82 -10.45
CA LYS A 185 18.97 -13.98 -11.10
C LYS A 185 18.44 -13.65 -12.50
N CYS A 186 18.13 -12.39 -12.81
CA CYS A 186 17.76 -11.97 -14.15
C CYS A 186 17.96 -10.46 -14.40
N ARG A 187 19.01 -10.11 -15.14
CA ARG A 187 19.33 -8.71 -15.45
C ARG A 187 18.34 -8.04 -16.39
N SER A 188 17.51 -8.79 -17.12
CA SER A 188 16.48 -8.22 -18.01
C SER A 188 15.45 -7.37 -17.27
N ARG A 189 15.27 -7.58 -15.95
CA ARG A 189 14.42 -6.77 -15.07
C ARG A 189 14.80 -5.28 -15.08
N LEU A 190 16.08 -4.97 -15.27
CA LEU A 190 16.55 -3.59 -15.44
C LEU A 190 16.34 -3.08 -16.86
N ILE A 191 16.64 -3.91 -17.87
CA ILE A 191 16.55 -3.55 -19.30
C ILE A 191 15.10 -3.23 -19.68
N GLN A 192 14.15 -4.05 -19.23
CA GLN A 192 12.73 -3.87 -19.51
C GLN A 192 12.07 -2.80 -18.64
N ASN A 193 12.83 -2.14 -17.76
CA ASN A 193 12.34 -1.18 -16.78
C ASN A 193 11.14 -1.73 -15.97
N ASN A 194 11.17 -3.03 -15.66
CA ASN A 194 10.13 -3.70 -14.89
C ASN A 194 10.77 -4.59 -13.83
N LEU A 195 10.78 -4.09 -12.59
CA LEU A 195 11.38 -4.80 -11.47
C LEU A 195 10.77 -6.19 -11.28
N TRP A 196 9.50 -6.39 -11.61
CA TRP A 196 8.75 -7.62 -11.31
C TRP A 196 8.58 -8.53 -12.53
N TYR A 197 9.48 -8.43 -13.49
CA TYR A 197 9.48 -9.36 -14.62
C TYR A 197 9.78 -10.79 -14.17
N LEU A 198 8.89 -11.71 -14.55
CA LEU A 198 8.98 -13.13 -14.25
C LEU A 198 9.67 -13.86 -15.40
N THR A 199 10.72 -14.62 -15.08
CA THR A 199 11.49 -15.33 -16.10
C THR A 199 10.72 -16.51 -16.67
N LYS A 200 9.91 -17.20 -15.85
CA LYS A 200 9.13 -18.36 -16.30
C LYS A 200 8.03 -18.03 -17.30
N THR A 201 7.37 -16.88 -17.12
CA THR A 201 6.23 -16.49 -17.96
C THR A 201 6.56 -15.43 -19.00
N HIS A 202 7.79 -14.89 -18.98
CA HIS A 202 8.24 -13.77 -19.81
C HIS A 202 7.28 -12.57 -19.78
N LYS A 203 6.71 -12.29 -18.60
CA LYS A 203 5.72 -11.22 -18.40
C LYS A 203 5.94 -10.53 -17.05
N PRO A 204 5.58 -9.24 -16.93
CA PRO A 204 5.48 -8.57 -15.64
C PRO A 204 4.51 -9.28 -14.70
N ALA A 205 4.88 -9.40 -13.42
CA ALA A 205 3.96 -9.87 -12.39
C ALA A 205 2.84 -8.85 -12.15
N THR A 206 1.63 -9.37 -11.98
CA THR A 206 0.46 -8.56 -11.58
C THR A 206 0.47 -8.25 -10.09
N VAL A 207 -0.25 -7.21 -9.68
CA VAL A 207 -0.44 -6.88 -8.25
C VAL A 207 -1.05 -8.06 -7.48
N ASN A 208 -1.95 -8.83 -8.11
CA ASN A 208 -2.53 -10.03 -7.49
C ASN A 208 -1.49 -11.13 -7.26
N GLN A 209 -0.58 -11.36 -8.21
CA GLN A 209 0.53 -12.30 -8.02
C GLN A 209 1.47 -11.83 -6.90
N GLY A 210 1.79 -10.54 -6.86
CA GLY A 210 2.56 -9.94 -5.76
C GLY A 210 1.88 -10.13 -4.40
N SER A 211 0.55 -9.90 -4.33
CA SER A 211 -0.24 -10.12 -3.11
C SER A 211 -0.19 -11.59 -2.65
N LYS A 212 -0.42 -12.53 -3.56
CA LYS A 212 -0.34 -13.98 -3.27
C LYS A 212 1.04 -14.37 -2.75
N ALA A 213 2.11 -13.90 -3.40
CA ALA A 213 3.48 -14.16 -2.97
C ALA A 213 3.77 -13.61 -1.55
N VAL A 214 3.26 -12.41 -1.22
CA VAL A 214 3.37 -11.86 0.14
C VAL A 214 2.62 -12.73 1.16
N HIS A 215 1.40 -13.16 0.83
CA HIS A 215 0.60 -14.02 1.70
C HIS A 215 1.28 -15.38 1.95
N GLU A 216 1.99 -15.95 0.97
CA GLU A 216 2.81 -17.15 1.18
C GLU A 216 3.88 -16.92 2.25
N ILE A 217 4.56 -15.76 2.24
CA ILE A 217 5.55 -15.41 3.27
C ILE A 217 4.90 -15.19 4.63
N MET A 218 3.74 -14.52 4.69
CA MET A 218 2.98 -14.34 5.93
C MET A 218 2.52 -15.68 6.51
N LYS A 219 2.16 -16.65 5.67
CA LYS A 219 1.76 -18.00 6.10
C LYS A 219 2.91 -18.75 6.79
N LEU A 220 4.16 -18.55 6.36
CA LEU A 220 5.33 -19.20 6.98
C LEU A 220 5.57 -18.83 8.45
N VAL A 221 5.01 -17.69 8.90
CA VAL A 221 5.08 -17.23 10.30
C VAL A 221 3.77 -17.40 11.05
N ASN A 222 2.82 -18.18 10.50
CA ASN A 222 1.48 -18.37 11.04
C ASN A 222 0.74 -17.05 11.33
N ILE A 223 0.96 -16.02 10.50
CA ILE A 223 0.11 -14.83 10.55
C ILE A 223 -1.27 -15.19 10.01
N ASP A 224 -2.30 -14.81 10.76
CA ASP A 224 -3.70 -15.02 10.40
C ASP A 224 -4.03 -14.46 9.00
N LEU A 225 -4.79 -15.21 8.20
CA LEU A 225 -5.16 -14.84 6.83
C LEU A 225 -6.06 -13.59 6.77
N SER A 226 -6.70 -13.20 7.88
CA SER A 226 -7.44 -11.94 8.02
C SER A 226 -6.54 -10.71 7.91
N TYR A 227 -5.24 -10.83 8.19
CA TYR A 227 -4.30 -9.73 7.99
C TYR A 227 -4.03 -9.52 6.51
N THR A 228 -4.30 -8.29 6.05
CA THR A 228 -3.97 -7.87 4.68
C THR A 228 -2.47 -7.57 4.54
N VAL A 229 -1.97 -7.52 3.30
CA VAL A 229 -0.60 -7.06 2.99
C VAL A 229 -0.28 -5.67 3.58
N THR A 230 -1.30 -4.81 3.75
CA THR A 230 -1.15 -3.49 4.38
C THR A 230 -0.71 -3.58 5.85
N SER A 231 -1.03 -4.68 6.55
CA SER A 231 -0.61 -4.92 7.94
C SER A 231 0.91 -4.89 8.11
N ILE A 232 1.70 -5.26 7.09
CA ILE A 232 3.17 -5.22 7.13
C ILE A 232 3.65 -3.79 7.41
N ARG A 233 3.01 -2.79 6.80
CA ARG A 233 3.32 -1.37 7.05
C ARG A 233 3.01 -1.00 8.49
N SER A 234 1.85 -1.39 8.99
CA SER A 234 1.44 -1.13 10.37
C SER A 234 2.41 -1.78 11.37
N SER A 235 2.84 -3.02 11.11
CA SER A 235 3.81 -3.75 11.96
C SER A 235 5.19 -3.08 11.92
N SER A 236 5.64 -2.65 10.73
CA SER A 236 6.88 -1.87 10.58
C SER A 236 6.85 -0.56 11.35
N ILE A 237 5.78 0.23 11.23
CA ILE A 237 5.62 1.50 11.97
C ILE A 237 5.58 1.24 13.49
N THR A 238 4.85 0.21 13.91
CA THR A 238 4.77 -0.18 15.33
C THR A 238 6.15 -0.55 15.88
N LYS A 239 6.94 -1.33 15.13
CA LYS A 239 8.32 -1.64 15.54
C LYS A 239 9.21 -0.40 15.55
N GLN A 240 9.08 0.52 14.59
CA GLN A 240 9.83 1.79 14.60
C GLN A 240 9.57 2.58 15.90
N ILE A 241 8.32 2.65 16.34
CA ILE A 241 7.96 3.29 17.61
C ILE A 241 8.59 2.52 18.79
N ALA A 242 8.47 1.19 18.80
CA ALA A 242 9.00 0.35 19.88
C ALA A 242 10.53 0.42 20.02
N ILE A 243 11.26 0.59 18.91
CA ILE A 243 12.72 0.77 18.95
C ILE A 243 13.13 2.19 19.29
N GLY A 244 12.20 3.13 19.57
CA GLY A 244 12.49 4.50 19.99
C GLY A 244 12.67 5.51 18.85
N ALA A 245 12.01 5.31 17.70
CA ALA A 245 12.02 6.30 16.63
C ALA A 245 11.22 7.55 17.04
N THR A 246 11.78 8.73 16.77
CA THR A 246 11.10 10.00 17.01
C THR A 246 9.89 10.16 16.08
N LYS A 247 8.92 10.98 16.48
CA LYS A 247 7.77 11.34 15.64
C LYS A 247 8.21 11.96 14.31
N GLN A 248 9.29 12.74 14.28
CA GLN A 248 9.83 13.28 13.01
C GLN A 248 10.38 12.15 12.12
N GLN A 249 11.15 11.21 12.66
CA GLN A 249 11.68 10.07 11.90
C GLN A 249 10.54 9.21 11.33
N VAL A 250 9.53 8.86 12.12
CA VAL A 250 8.38 8.05 11.66
C VAL A 250 7.56 8.81 10.59
N ASN A 251 7.29 10.10 10.79
CA ASN A 251 6.56 10.90 9.79
C ASN A 251 7.32 11.01 8.47
N ARG A 252 8.65 11.15 8.53
CA ARG A 252 9.52 11.19 7.36
C ARG A 252 9.56 9.84 6.64
N PHE A 253 9.68 8.75 7.39
CA PHE A 253 9.71 7.39 6.85
C PHE A 253 8.40 7.03 6.15
N THR A 254 7.28 7.42 6.75
CA THR A 254 5.93 7.08 6.28
C THR A 254 5.33 8.03 5.25
N ARG A 255 5.83 9.28 5.19
CA ARG A 255 5.35 10.34 4.31
C ARG A 255 3.86 10.68 4.51
N HIS A 256 3.33 10.48 5.72
CA HIS A 256 1.88 10.58 6.00
C HIS A 256 1.31 12.01 6.11
N LYS A 257 2.11 13.08 6.03
CA LYS A 257 1.62 14.47 6.21
C LYS A 257 2.24 15.42 5.17
N LYS A 258 1.41 16.27 4.54
CA LYS A 258 1.84 17.29 3.56
C LYS A 258 2.74 18.39 4.17
N GLY A 259 2.50 18.79 5.43
CA GLY A 259 3.29 19.85 6.10
C GLY A 259 4.81 19.56 6.21
N PRO A 260 5.23 18.35 6.65
CA PRO A 260 6.62 17.90 6.60
C PRO A 260 7.18 17.66 5.19
N ALA A 261 6.35 17.61 4.15
CA ALA A 261 6.78 17.24 2.81
C ALA A 261 7.70 18.28 2.18
N THR A 262 7.49 19.58 2.42
CA THR A 262 8.38 20.65 1.92
C THR A 262 9.78 20.54 2.55
N VAL A 263 9.86 20.36 3.87
CA VAL A 263 11.15 20.17 4.57
C VAL A 263 11.83 18.88 4.11
N ALA A 264 11.08 17.79 3.98
CA ALA A 264 11.61 16.52 3.47
C ALA A 264 12.07 16.62 2.00
N ARG A 265 11.39 17.40 1.17
CA ARG A 265 11.67 17.53 -0.26
C ARG A 265 12.86 18.46 -0.55
N PHE A 266 12.99 19.57 0.17
CA PHE A 266 13.97 20.60 -0.16
C PHE A 266 15.18 20.66 0.78
N TYR A 267 15.01 20.38 2.08
CA TYR A 267 16.06 20.66 3.08
C TYR A 267 16.63 19.40 3.72
N ASN A 268 15.78 18.39 3.94
CA ASN A 268 16.16 17.20 4.66
C ASN A 268 16.59 16.08 3.72
N LYS A 269 17.90 15.96 3.51
CA LYS A 269 18.55 14.93 2.69
C LYS A 269 18.90 13.65 3.47
N ASN A 270 18.44 13.50 4.72
CA ASN A 270 18.71 12.30 5.51
C ASN A 270 17.88 11.11 4.99
N THR A 271 18.58 10.03 4.64
CA THR A 271 18.05 8.82 4.01
C THR A 271 17.32 7.88 4.96
N ASN A 272 17.30 8.11 6.28
CA ASN A 272 16.79 7.22 7.34
C ASN A 272 17.58 5.91 7.52
N ASP A 273 18.86 5.88 7.15
CA ASP A 273 19.67 4.67 7.19
C ASP A 273 19.84 4.13 8.62
N GLU A 274 20.03 4.99 9.62
CA GLU A 274 20.12 4.59 11.03
C GLU A 274 18.82 3.90 11.52
N LEU A 275 17.66 4.43 11.11
CA LEU A 275 16.38 3.82 11.48
C LEU A 275 16.19 2.46 10.79
N ARG A 276 16.59 2.33 9.51
CA ARG A 276 16.56 1.04 8.82
C ARG A 276 17.50 0.03 9.47
N GLU A 277 18.68 0.46 9.89
CA GLU A 277 19.64 -0.38 10.60
C GLU A 277 19.06 -0.92 11.91
N ARG A 278 18.45 -0.05 12.72
CA ARG A 278 17.78 -0.45 13.97
C ARG A 278 16.58 -1.37 13.69
N LEU A 279 15.82 -1.12 12.62
CA LEU A 279 14.68 -1.95 12.22
C LEU A 279 15.11 -3.36 11.77
N ALA A 280 16.25 -3.46 11.08
CA ALA A 280 16.85 -4.72 10.62
C ALA A 280 17.39 -5.59 11.76
N THR A 281 17.54 -5.02 12.94
CA THR A 281 18.04 -5.68 14.14
C THR A 281 16.86 -6.26 14.95
N PHE A 282 16.97 -7.53 15.35
CA PHE A 282 16.00 -8.19 16.23
C PHE A 282 16.68 -9.31 17.03
N LYS A 283 16.10 -9.66 18.19
CA LYS A 283 16.62 -10.76 19.03
C LYS A 283 16.38 -12.08 18.31
N ARG A 284 17.44 -12.69 17.81
CA ARG A 284 17.43 -14.08 17.34
C ARG A 284 17.34 -14.96 18.58
N LYS A 285 16.26 -15.72 18.74
CA LYS A 285 16.27 -16.82 19.71
C LYS A 285 17.37 -17.79 19.25
N SER A 286 18.47 -17.86 20.01
CA SER A 286 19.51 -18.84 19.72
C SER A 286 18.90 -20.22 19.92
N LEU A 287 18.82 -21.01 18.85
CA LEU A 287 18.69 -22.46 18.98
C LEU A 287 20.07 -23.01 19.37
N ILE A 288 20.54 -22.67 20.57
CA ILE A 288 21.63 -23.42 21.20
C ILE A 288 20.94 -24.65 21.78
N ASN A 289 21.27 -25.79 21.16
CA ASN A 289 20.86 -27.12 21.56
C ASN A 289 20.83 -27.28 23.08
N LYS A 290 19.64 -27.56 23.64
CA LYS A 290 19.57 -28.46 24.80
C LYS A 290 19.93 -29.87 24.30
N LYS A 291 21.22 -30.10 24.04
CA LYS A 291 21.79 -31.40 24.38
C LYS A 291 21.95 -31.35 25.91
N VAL A 292 20.89 -31.71 26.61
CA VAL A 292 21.01 -32.08 28.01
C VAL A 292 21.58 -33.48 27.99
N ASN A 293 22.81 -33.58 28.49
CA ASN A 293 23.43 -34.83 28.88
C ASN A 293 22.56 -35.51 29.93
N SER A 294 22.09 -36.71 29.63
CA SER A 294 21.98 -37.87 30.52
C SER A 294 21.64 -39.09 29.67
#